data_AF-A0A6I1E123-F1
#
_entry.id   AF-A0A6I1E123-F1
#
_cell.length_a   1.000
_cell.length_b   1.000
_cell.length_c   1.000
_cell.angle_alpha   90.00
_cell.angle_beta   90.00
_cell.angle_gamma   90.00
#
_symmetry.space_group_name_H-M   'P 1'
#
loop_
_entity.id
_entity.type
_entity.pdbx_description
1 polymer ?
#
loop_
_entity_poly.entity_id
_entity_poly.type
_entity_poly.pdbx_seq_one_letter_code
_entity_poly.pdbx_strand_id
1 'polypeptide(L)'
;MPNSSSNKEELKKINALVNKYICNFIAKKFFSPYCDENGEETSQNEYSEKCGIASSTLTKMKSPDGYNIPMTTVYSICRFEKYSLEDFFTEFEKEYGTNIRP
;
A
#
# COMPACT_ATOMS: atom_id res chain seq x y z
N MET A 1 -23.87 21.48 -18.82
CA MET A 1 -23.35 21.34 -17.44
C MET A 1 -23.02 19.87 -17.23
N PRO A 2 -21.80 19.47 -16.84
CA PRO A 2 -21.51 18.07 -16.56
C PRO A 2 -22.37 17.60 -15.37
N ASN A 3 -23.04 16.46 -15.51
CA ASN A 3 -23.90 15.89 -14.48
C ASN A 3 -23.06 15.51 -13.25
N SER A 4 -23.55 15.84 -12.05
CA SER A 4 -22.88 15.59 -10.76
C SER A 4 -22.54 14.12 -10.50
N SER A 5 -23.23 13.18 -11.18
CA SER A 5 -22.95 11.75 -11.15
C SER A 5 -21.63 11.36 -11.83
N SER A 6 -21.28 12.02 -12.94
CA SER A 6 -20.06 11.75 -13.72
C SER A 6 -18.79 12.06 -12.92
N ASN A 7 -18.81 13.16 -12.17
CA ASN A 7 -17.68 13.57 -11.33
C ASN A 7 -17.44 12.58 -10.16
N LYS A 8 -18.51 12.05 -9.56
CA LYS A 8 -18.40 11.08 -8.47
C LYS A 8 -17.75 9.76 -8.91
N GLU A 9 -18.03 9.31 -10.13
CA GLU A 9 -17.43 8.09 -10.68
C GLU A 9 -15.94 8.27 -10.99
N GLU A 10 -15.57 9.42 -11.53
CA GLU A 10 -14.18 9.79 -11.78
C GLU A 10 -13.37 9.83 -10.47
N LEU A 11 -13.87 10.50 -9.43
CA LEU A 11 -13.22 10.53 -8.11
C LEU A 11 -13.06 9.12 -7.51
N LYS A 12 -14.04 8.23 -7.69
CA LYS A 12 -13.91 6.83 -7.25
C LYS A 12 -12.80 6.10 -8.00
N LYS A 13 -12.65 6.32 -9.31
CA LYS A 13 -11.57 5.72 -10.11
C LYS A 13 -10.21 6.22 -9.65
N ILE A 14 -10.07 7.52 -9.41
CA ILE A 14 -8.84 8.13 -8.88
C ILE A 14 -8.49 7.51 -7.51
N ASN A 15 -9.46 7.44 -6.59
CA ASN A 15 -9.24 6.84 -5.27
C ASN A 15 -8.85 5.35 -5.35
N ALA A 16 -9.47 4.58 -6.25
CA ALA A 16 -9.12 3.18 -6.48
C ALA A 16 -7.70 3.05 -7.04
N LEU A 17 -7.30 3.95 -7.95
CA LEU A 17 -5.97 3.98 -8.54
C LEU A 17 -4.89 4.30 -7.49
N VAL A 18 -5.12 5.29 -6.64
CA VAL A 18 -4.23 5.63 -5.51
C VAL A 18 -4.04 4.41 -4.58
N ASN A 19 -5.14 3.78 -4.18
CA ASN A 19 -5.11 2.59 -3.34
C ASN A 19 -4.32 1.44 -3.98
N LYS A 20 -4.54 1.18 -5.27
CA LYS A 20 -3.78 0.20 -6.05
C LYS A 20 -2.28 0.50 -6.05
N TYR A 21 -1.90 1.75 -6.30
CA TYR A 21 -0.48 2.14 -6.33
C TYR A 21 0.19 2.04 -4.98
N ILE A 22 -0.49 2.45 -3.89
CA ILE A 22 0.06 2.27 -2.53
C ILE A 22 0.27 0.79 -2.23
N CYS A 23 -0.71 -0.07 -2.55
CA CYS A 23 -0.60 -1.51 -2.36
C CYS A 23 0.57 -2.12 -3.15
N ASN A 24 0.72 -1.74 -4.41
CA ASN A 24 1.81 -2.21 -5.27
C ASN A 24 3.17 -1.75 -4.77
N PHE A 25 3.28 -0.48 -4.35
CA PHE A 25 4.51 0.07 -3.79
C PHE A 25 4.95 -0.69 -2.54
N ILE A 26 4.03 -0.91 -1.61
CA ILE A 26 4.26 -1.71 -0.40
C ILE A 26 4.71 -3.13 -0.76
N ALA A 27 3.96 -3.81 -1.64
CA ALA A 27 4.24 -5.19 -1.99
C ALA A 27 5.63 -5.35 -2.65
N LYS A 28 5.97 -4.44 -3.55
CA LYS A 28 7.27 -4.40 -4.22
C LYS A 28 8.41 -4.10 -3.25
N LYS A 29 8.20 -3.19 -2.29
CA LYS A 29 9.26 -2.72 -1.39
C LYS A 29 9.50 -3.66 -0.21
N PHE A 30 8.45 -4.28 0.33
CA PHE A 30 8.53 -4.99 1.62
C PHE A 30 8.12 -6.47 1.55
N PHE A 31 7.42 -6.92 0.49
CA PHE A 31 6.84 -8.27 0.43
C PHE A 31 7.49 -9.19 -0.61
N SER A 32 8.66 -8.84 -1.14
CA SER A 32 9.35 -9.61 -2.19
C SER A 32 10.87 -9.60 -1.99
N PRO A 33 11.39 -10.42 -1.04
CA PRO A 33 10.66 -11.31 -0.14
C PRO A 33 10.11 -10.59 1.10
N TYR A 34 9.32 -11.30 1.93
CA TYR A 34 9.06 -10.83 3.30
C TYR A 34 10.32 -11.04 4.13
N CYS A 35 10.71 -10.04 4.90
CA CYS A 35 11.81 -10.13 5.84
C CYS A 35 11.33 -9.96 7.28
N ASP A 36 12.02 -10.58 8.23
CA ASP A 36 11.81 -10.34 9.66
C ASP A 36 12.56 -9.09 10.13
N GLU A 37 12.49 -8.80 11.44
CA GLU A 37 13.15 -7.65 12.08
C GLU A 37 14.69 -7.65 11.99
N ASN A 38 15.28 -8.79 11.62
CA ASN A 38 16.72 -8.99 11.41
C ASN A 38 17.11 -8.93 9.92
N GLY A 39 16.14 -8.83 9.01
CA GLY A 39 16.35 -8.82 7.57
C GLY A 39 16.37 -10.21 6.93
N GLU A 40 16.04 -11.27 7.68
CA GLU A 40 16.03 -12.64 7.17
C GLU A 40 14.69 -12.96 6.50
N GLU A 41 14.73 -13.69 5.38
CA GLU A 41 13.50 -14.07 4.68
C GLU A 41 12.58 -14.91 5.59
N THR A 42 11.30 -14.54 5.62
CA THR A 42 10.30 -15.17 6.47
C THR A 42 9.00 -15.45 5.71
N SER A 43 8.11 -16.23 6.33
CA SER A 43 6.80 -16.49 5.76
C SER A 43 5.86 -15.28 5.92
N GLN A 44 4.87 -15.18 5.04
CA GLN A 44 3.80 -14.17 5.17
C GLN A 44 3.10 -14.23 6.54
N ASN A 45 2.91 -15.44 7.10
CA ASN A 45 2.20 -15.60 8.37
C ASN A 45 3.02 -15.03 9.52
N GLU A 46 4.31 -15.34 9.58
CA GLU A 46 5.20 -14.81 10.61
C GLU A 46 5.36 -13.30 10.49
N TYR A 47 5.52 -12.76 9.27
CA TYR A 47 5.48 -11.33 9.03
C TYR A 47 4.16 -10.71 9.53
N SER A 48 3.02 -11.34 9.26
CA SER A 48 1.69 -10.84 9.64
C SER A 48 1.52 -10.73 11.16
N GLU A 49 2.04 -11.72 11.89
CA GLU A 49 2.00 -11.75 13.36
C GLU A 49 2.88 -10.63 13.95
N LYS A 50 4.12 -10.51 13.46
CA LYS A 50 5.07 -9.50 13.96
C LYS A 50 4.66 -8.06 13.59
N CYS A 51 4.17 -7.86 12.37
CA CYS A 51 3.71 -6.56 11.89
C CYS A 51 2.36 -6.12 12.50
N GLY A 52 1.61 -7.05 13.10
CA GLY A 52 0.29 -6.78 13.70
C GLY A 52 -0.80 -6.53 12.65
N ILE A 53 -0.72 -7.21 11.50
CA ILE A 53 -1.67 -7.10 10.39
C ILE A 53 -2.14 -8.51 10.05
N ALA A 54 -3.45 -8.70 9.85
CA ALA A 54 -3.95 -10.01 9.43
C ALA A 54 -3.32 -10.47 8.10
N SER A 55 -2.88 -11.73 8.02
CA SER A 55 -2.32 -12.33 6.79
C SER A 55 -3.24 -12.13 5.57
N SER A 56 -4.56 -12.16 5.75
CA SER A 56 -5.54 -11.88 4.69
C SER A 56 -5.45 -10.45 4.12
N THR A 57 -5.06 -9.47 4.93
CA THR A 57 -4.81 -8.09 4.51
C THR A 57 -3.54 -8.01 3.65
N LEU A 58 -2.48 -8.73 4.01
CA LEU A 58 -1.26 -8.82 3.19
C LEU A 58 -1.56 -9.46 1.83
N THR A 59 -2.40 -10.49 1.79
CA THR A 59 -2.87 -11.09 0.53
C THR A 59 -3.64 -10.07 -0.32
N LYS A 60 -4.53 -9.26 0.28
CA LYS A 60 -5.29 -8.22 -0.43
C LYS A 60 -4.38 -7.12 -1.00
N MET A 61 -3.31 -6.74 -0.31
CA MET A 61 -2.31 -5.80 -0.84
C MET A 61 -1.64 -6.30 -2.11
N LYS A 62 -1.41 -7.62 -2.21
CA LYS A 62 -0.81 -8.23 -3.40
C LYS A 62 -1.81 -8.46 -4.54
N SER A 63 -3.09 -8.11 -4.34
CA SER A 63 -4.09 -8.16 -5.41
C SER A 63 -3.74 -7.18 -6.54
N PRO A 64 -3.95 -7.54 -7.82
CA PRO A 64 -3.71 -6.63 -8.95
C PRO A 64 -4.46 -5.29 -8.87
N ASP A 65 -5.60 -5.26 -8.17
CA ASP A 65 -6.43 -4.06 -7.99
C ASP A 65 -6.17 -3.36 -6.65
N GLY A 66 -5.29 -3.91 -5.82
CA GLY A 66 -5.07 -3.49 -4.44
C GLY A 66 -6.33 -3.60 -3.58
N TYR A 67 -6.36 -2.84 -2.49
CA TYR A 67 -7.54 -2.69 -1.64
C TYR A 67 -7.55 -1.29 -1.01
N ASN A 68 -8.69 -0.89 -0.44
CA ASN A 68 -8.78 0.37 0.30
C ASN A 68 -8.01 0.28 1.61
N ILE A 69 -6.76 0.74 1.60
CA ILE A 69 -5.80 0.57 2.68
C ILE A 69 -5.99 1.65 3.76
N PRO A 70 -6.26 1.28 5.02
CA PRO A 70 -6.24 2.24 6.11
C PRO A 70 -4.84 2.80 6.32
N MET A 71 -4.74 4.10 6.64
CA MET A 71 -3.47 4.74 6.96
C MET A 71 -2.75 4.06 8.15
N THR A 72 -3.52 3.52 9.10
CA THR A 72 -2.98 2.73 10.22
C THR A 72 -2.26 1.48 9.76
N THR A 73 -2.67 0.87 8.65
CA THR A 73 -2.00 -0.30 8.07
C THR A 73 -0.67 0.09 7.42
N VAL A 74 -0.64 1.20 6.67
CA VAL A 74 0.62 1.77 6.14
C VAL A 74 1.60 2.07 7.27
N TYR A 75 1.11 2.71 8.34
CA TYR A 75 1.92 3.00 9.52
C TYR A 75 2.44 1.74 10.22
N SER A 76 1.61 0.69 10.36
CA SER A 76 2.05 -0.58 10.96
C SER A 76 3.20 -1.22 10.19
N ILE A 77 3.14 -1.21 8.86
CA ILE A 77 4.22 -1.70 7.99
C ILE A 77 5.46 -0.84 8.16
N CYS A 78 5.34 0.48 8.02
CA CYS A 78 6.47 1.40 8.15
C CYS A 78 7.16 1.26 9.52
N ARG A 79 6.39 1.14 10.60
CA ARG A 79 6.94 0.91 11.95
C ARG A 79 7.69 -0.42 12.04
N PHE A 80 7.12 -1.51 11.52
CA PHE A 80 7.77 -2.82 11.54
C PHE A 80 9.09 -2.80 10.75
N GLU A 81 9.05 -2.20 9.57
CA GLU A 81 10.18 -2.05 8.63
C GLU A 81 11.18 -0.96 9.05
N LYS A 82 10.98 -0.32 10.23
CA LYS A 82 11.78 0.82 10.73
C LYS A 82 11.95 1.92 9.68
N TYR A 83 10.89 2.16 8.91
CA TYR A 83 10.85 3.06 7.78
C TYR A 83 9.98 4.28 8.12
N SER A 84 10.42 5.48 7.74
CA SER A 84 9.65 6.69 8.05
C SER A 84 8.46 6.85 7.10
N LEU A 85 7.36 7.43 7.58
CA LEU A 85 6.23 7.77 6.71
C LEU A 85 6.61 8.85 5.68
N GLU A 86 7.52 9.75 6.04
CA GLU A 86 8.02 10.80 5.15
C GLU A 86 8.77 10.19 3.97
N ASP A 87 9.72 9.29 4.22
CA ASP A 87 10.45 8.59 3.17
C ASP A 87 9.52 7.74 2.32
N PHE A 88 8.55 7.06 2.96
CA PHE A 88 7.55 6.25 2.28
C PHE A 88 6.78 7.06 1.24
N PHE A 89 6.21 8.19 1.63
CA PHE A 89 5.42 9.01 0.70
C PHE A 89 6.29 9.75 -0.29
N THR A 90 7.51 10.15 0.09
CA THR A 90 8.48 10.77 -0.83
C THR A 90 8.86 9.81 -1.95
N GLU A 91 9.15 8.55 -1.65
CA GLU A 91 9.47 7.55 -2.66
C GLU A 91 8.25 7.13 -3.48
N PHE A 92 7.09 6.96 -2.82
CA PHE A 92 5.84 6.69 -3.50
C PHE A 92 5.49 7.76 -4.55
N GLU A 93 5.62 9.05 -4.19
CA GLU A 93 5.38 10.15 -5.11
C GLU A 93 6.38 10.19 -6.27
N LYS A 94 7.64 9.82 -6.03
CA LYS A 94 8.64 9.69 -7.11
C LYS A 94 8.28 8.59 -8.11
N GLU A 95 7.75 7.46 -7.63
CA GLU A 95 7.41 6.32 -8.49
C GLU A 95 6.04 6.50 -9.19
N TYR A 96 5.05 7.06 -8.50
CA TYR A 96 3.66 7.08 -8.98
C TYR A 96 3.03 8.48 -9.11
N GLY A 97 3.65 9.52 -8.57
CA GLY A 97 3.04 10.84 -8.41
C GLY A 97 2.57 11.51 -9.70
N THR A 98 3.20 11.23 -10.84
CA THR A 98 2.77 11.74 -12.16
C THR A 98 1.55 11.01 -12.72
N ASN A 99 1.30 9.77 -12.31
CA ASN A 99 0.21 8.92 -12.81
C ASN A 99 -1.08 9.03 -11.98
N ILE A 100 -1.05 9.80 -10.89
CA ILE A 100 -2.16 9.96 -9.94
C ILE A 100 -2.99 11.22 -10.23
N ARG A 101 -2.47 12.14 -11.05
CA ARG A 101 -3.19 13.36 -11.43
C ARG A 101 -4.04 13.12 -12.68
N PRO A 102 -5.30 13.60 -12.74
CA PRO A 102 -6.05 13.68 -13.99
C PRO A 102 -5.36 14.61 -14.99
#